data_AF-A0A961LAD5-F1
#
_entry.id   AF-A0A961LAD5-F1
#
_cell.length_a   1.000
_cell.length_b   1.000
_cell.length_c   1.000
_cell.angle_alpha   90.00
_cell.angle_beta   90.00
_cell.angle_gamma   90.00
#
_symmetry.space_group_name_H-M   'P 1'
#
loop_
_entity.id
_entity.type
_entity.pdbx_description
1 polymer ?
#
loop_
_entity_poly.entity_id
_entity_poly.type
_entity_poly.pdbx_seq_one_letter_code
_entity_poly.pdbx_strand_id
1 'polypeptide(L)'
;VRHQAFCRMLLPLAEEVGDAETLSAAAVRHDSRPEFYDFDLFGASESQHALDDRPLAALSYTVFDTETTGLDPAGGDKIIQIGAVRIVNGRLLRAESFEQLVDPRRTIPAAGIPIHGIRPEMVVGQPTIDRVLPAFHDYARDTVLVAHNAAFDMRFLQLEEAATGVR
;
A
#
# COMPACT_ATOMS: atom_id res chain seq x y z
N VAL A 1 17.36 33.21 15.45
CA VAL A 1 18.34 32.49 14.60
C VAL A 1 17.57 31.45 13.81
N ARG A 2 17.45 31.58 12.49
CA ARG A 2 16.75 30.60 11.65
C ARG A 2 17.70 29.45 11.37
N HIS A 3 17.43 28.28 11.94
CA HIS A 3 18.17 27.05 11.63
C HIS A 3 17.57 26.45 10.36
N GLN A 4 18.22 26.66 9.22
CA GLN A 4 17.98 25.88 8.01
C GLN A 4 19.07 24.82 7.91
N ALA A 5 18.66 23.56 7.86
CA ALA A 5 19.54 22.45 7.53
C ALA A 5 19.39 22.12 6.04
N PHE A 6 20.51 21.91 5.37
CA PHE A 6 20.55 21.50 3.97
C PHE A 6 21.29 20.16 3.88
N CYS A 7 20.76 19.25 3.07
CA CYS A 7 21.45 18.03 2.68
C CYS A 7 21.84 18.15 1.21
N ARG A 8 23.13 17.97 0.91
CA ARG A 8 23.65 17.95 -0.46
C ARG A 8 24.09 16.52 -0.75
N MET A 9 23.38 15.85 -1.64
CA MET A 9 23.80 14.56 -2.18
C MET A 9 24.46 14.77 -3.54
N LEU A 10 25.66 14.23 -3.72
CA LEU A 10 26.32 14.17 -5.00
C LEU A 10 25.82 12.90 -5.71
N LEU A 11 25.05 13.09 -6.78
CA LEU A 11 24.69 11.99 -7.66
C LEU A 11 25.88 11.68 -8.56
N PRO A 12 26.27 10.41 -8.72
CA PRO A 12 27.27 10.03 -9.71
C PRO A 12 26.75 10.38 -11.10
N LEU A 13 27.62 10.95 -11.94
CA LEU A 13 27.31 11.19 -13.34
C LEU A 13 27.23 9.82 -14.02
N ALA A 14 26.09 9.52 -14.66
CA ALA A 14 25.97 8.30 -15.45
C ALA A 14 27.00 8.36 -16.60
N GLU A 15 27.78 7.30 -16.77
CA GLU A 15 28.59 7.12 -17.98
C GLU A 15 27.63 6.88 -19.15
N GLU A 16 27.90 7.51 -20.30
CA GLU A 16 27.13 7.26 -21.52
C GLU A 16 27.32 5.79 -21.93
N VAL A 17 26.32 4.97 -21.63
CA VAL A 17 26.24 3.61 -22.16
C VAL A 17 25.94 3.74 -23.65
N GLY A 18 26.93 3.38 -24.47
CA GLY A 18 26.79 3.25 -25.92
C GLY A 18 25.61 2.36 -26.29
N ASP A 19 24.95 2.74 -27.38
CA ASP A 19 23.83 2.09 -28.05
C ASP A 19 22.48 2.10 -27.31
N ALA A 20 21.92 3.30 -27.19
CA ALA A 20 20.57 3.59 -26.72
C ALA A 20 19.43 2.96 -27.54
N GLU A 21 19.69 2.34 -28.70
CA GLU A 21 18.63 1.79 -29.55
C GLU A 21 18.27 0.32 -29.28
N THR A 22 19.15 -0.49 -28.70
CA THR A 22 18.88 -1.94 -28.57
C THR A 22 18.21 -2.32 -27.24
N LEU A 23 18.29 -1.47 -26.21
CA LEU A 23 17.68 -1.73 -24.90
C LEU A 23 16.23 -1.24 -24.77
N SER A 24 15.75 -0.44 -25.73
CA SER A 24 14.40 0.15 -25.70
C SER A 24 13.29 -0.83 -26.11
N ALA A 25 13.59 -1.82 -26.96
CA ALA A 25 12.57 -2.74 -27.48
C ALA A 25 12.21 -3.89 -26.52
N ALA A 26 13.08 -4.21 -25.56
CA ALA A 26 12.89 -5.27 -24.57
C ALA A 26 12.48 -4.74 -23.18
N ALA A 27 12.49 -3.41 -22.98
CA ALA A 27 11.77 -2.77 -21.90
C ALA A 27 10.28 -2.94 -22.22
N VAL A 28 9.78 -4.09 -21.80
CA VAL A 28 8.38 -4.49 -21.70
C VAL A 28 7.52 -3.24 -21.56
N ARG A 29 6.48 -3.15 -22.39
CA ARG A 29 5.33 -2.28 -22.17
C ARG A 29 4.77 -2.58 -20.79
N HIS A 30 5.39 -2.03 -19.76
CA HIS A 30 4.82 -1.93 -18.45
C HIS A 30 3.83 -0.81 -18.59
N ASP A 31 2.56 -1.17 -18.74
CA ASP A 31 1.51 -0.23 -18.38
C ASP A 31 1.83 0.22 -16.95
N SER A 32 2.12 1.52 -16.80
CA SER A 32 2.36 2.15 -15.52
C SER A 32 1.19 1.84 -14.58
N ARG A 33 1.46 1.73 -13.27
CA ARG A 33 0.40 1.54 -12.27
C ARG A 33 -0.72 2.57 -12.52
N PRO A 34 -1.98 2.13 -12.69
CA PRO A 34 -3.07 3.06 -12.94
C PRO A 34 -3.17 4.07 -11.79
N GLU A 35 -3.40 5.33 -12.15
CA GLU A 35 -3.62 6.41 -11.19
C GLU A 35 -5.07 6.34 -10.72
N PHE A 36 -5.27 6.16 -9.41
CA PHE A 36 -6.58 6.21 -8.78
C PHE A 36 -6.74 7.59 -8.13
N TYR A 37 -7.76 8.32 -8.55
CA TYR A 37 -8.13 9.61 -7.98
C TYR A 37 -9.36 9.43 -7.10
N ASP A 38 -9.22 9.71 -5.81
CA ASP A 38 -10.34 9.77 -4.89
C ASP A 38 -10.90 11.21 -4.86
N PHE A 39 -11.98 11.43 -5.62
CA PHE A 39 -12.67 12.72 -5.66
C PHE A 39 -13.65 12.92 -4.50
N ASP A 40 -13.90 11.87 -3.71
CA ASP A 40 -14.78 11.90 -2.54
C ASP A 40 -14.03 12.32 -1.27
N LEU A 41 -12.73 12.67 -1.38
CA LEU A 41 -11.92 13.22 -0.28
C LEU A 41 -12.58 14.44 0.42
N PHE A 42 -13.46 15.14 -0.29
CA PHE A 42 -14.17 16.33 0.20
C PHE A 42 -15.59 16.04 0.72
N GLY A 43 -16.04 14.78 0.72
CA GLY A 43 -17.36 14.37 1.22
C GLY A 43 -17.46 14.21 2.74
N ALA A 44 -16.44 14.65 3.48
CA ALA A 44 -16.28 14.43 4.92
C ALA A 44 -17.40 15.10 5.76
N SER A 45 -17.85 14.39 6.80
CA SER A 45 -18.88 14.86 7.76
C SER A 45 -18.26 15.68 8.90
N GLU A 46 -19.07 16.46 9.65
CA GLU A 46 -18.62 17.32 10.77
C GLU A 46 -17.74 16.60 11.82
N SER A 47 -17.81 15.27 11.94
CA SER A 47 -16.97 14.47 12.85
C SER A 47 -15.51 14.35 12.40
N GLN A 48 -15.22 14.53 11.10
CA GLN A 48 -13.86 14.51 10.54
C GLN A 48 -13.06 15.78 10.88
N HIS A 49 -13.74 16.93 11.08
CA HIS A 49 -13.06 18.20 11.38
C HIS A 49 -12.29 18.19 12.72
N ALA A 50 -12.67 17.32 13.66
CA ALA A 50 -11.93 17.17 14.92
C ALA A 50 -10.52 16.56 14.73
N LEU A 51 -10.26 15.90 13.61
CA LEU A 51 -8.93 15.42 13.23
C LEU A 51 -8.18 16.45 12.39
N ASP A 52 -8.89 17.22 11.55
CA ASP A 52 -8.31 18.24 10.66
C ASP A 52 -7.53 19.31 11.45
N ASP A 53 -8.02 19.69 12.62
CA ASP A 53 -7.38 20.69 13.49
C ASP A 53 -6.27 20.12 14.40
N ARG A 54 -6.05 18.79 14.39
CA ARG A 54 -5.01 18.17 15.21
C ARG A 54 -3.64 18.30 14.54
N PRO A 55 -2.58 18.66 15.29
CA PRO A 55 -1.23 18.55 14.79
C PRO A 55 -0.93 17.11 14.35
N LEU A 56 -0.29 16.93 13.19
CA LEU A 56 0.09 15.61 12.67
C LEU A 56 0.85 14.76 13.70
N ALA A 57 1.72 15.40 14.51
CA ALA A 57 2.47 14.74 15.57
C ALA A 57 1.61 14.17 16.72
N ALA A 58 0.37 14.65 16.86
CA ALA A 58 -0.60 14.20 17.84
C ALA A 58 -1.62 13.19 17.26
N LEU A 59 -1.57 12.93 15.95
CA LEU A 59 -2.38 11.89 15.32
C LEU A 59 -1.77 10.51 15.58
N SER A 60 -2.64 9.53 15.77
CA SER A 60 -2.27 8.11 15.67
C SER A 60 -2.65 7.63 14.29
N TYR A 61 -1.69 7.02 13.59
CA TYR A 61 -1.89 6.56 12.22
C TYR A 61 -1.33 5.17 12.01
N THR A 62 -2.01 4.40 11.17
CA THR A 62 -1.57 3.09 10.70
C THR A 62 -1.03 3.26 9.29
N VAL A 63 0.28 3.08 9.15
CA VAL A 63 0.91 3.05 7.83
C VAL A 63 0.82 1.63 7.32
N PHE A 64 0.28 1.44 6.12
CA PHE A 64 0.10 0.12 5.54
C PHE A 64 0.40 0.10 4.05
N ASP A 65 0.61 -1.11 3.55
CA ASP A 65 0.88 -1.41 2.15
C ASP A 65 0.29 -2.78 1.80
N THR A 66 -0.10 -2.97 0.54
CA THR A 66 -0.63 -4.24 0.05
C THR A 66 0.15 -4.76 -1.14
N GLU A 67 0.38 -6.08 -1.14
CA GLU A 67 0.86 -6.79 -2.33
C GLU A 67 -0.31 -7.54 -2.97
N THR A 68 -0.33 -7.59 -4.29
CA THR A 68 -1.49 -8.04 -5.06
C THR A 68 -1.10 -8.97 -6.21
N THR A 69 -2.05 -9.74 -6.73
CA THR A 69 -1.83 -10.59 -7.92
C THR A 69 -1.63 -9.78 -9.21
N GLY A 70 -1.94 -8.49 -9.18
CA GLY A 70 -1.90 -7.59 -10.33
C GLY A 70 -2.47 -6.22 -9.95
N LEU A 71 -2.58 -5.33 -10.93
CA LEU A 71 -2.88 -3.92 -10.69
C LEU A 71 -4.35 -3.55 -10.94
N ASP A 72 -5.21 -4.51 -11.31
CA ASP A 72 -6.61 -4.26 -11.65
C ASP A 72 -7.58 -4.90 -10.64
N PRO A 73 -7.86 -4.21 -9.51
CA PRO A 73 -8.83 -4.70 -8.53
C PRO A 73 -10.24 -4.90 -9.13
N ALA A 74 -10.65 -4.10 -10.11
CA ALA A 74 -11.96 -4.23 -10.75
C ALA A 74 -12.02 -5.42 -11.73
N GLY A 75 -10.89 -5.74 -12.36
CA GLY A 75 -10.66 -6.95 -13.17
C GLY A 75 -10.49 -8.22 -12.35
N GLY A 76 -10.57 -8.13 -11.02
CA GLY A 76 -10.62 -9.26 -10.10
C GLY A 76 -9.28 -9.66 -9.50
N ASP A 77 -8.21 -8.86 -9.68
CA ASP A 77 -6.96 -9.05 -8.93
C ASP A 77 -7.22 -9.04 -7.42
N LYS A 78 -6.37 -9.77 -6.69
CA LYS A 78 -6.57 -10.06 -5.27
C LYS A 78 -5.36 -9.65 -4.45
N ILE A 79 -5.61 -9.25 -3.19
CA ILE A 79 -4.59 -9.04 -2.18
C ILE A 79 -3.94 -10.38 -1.85
N ILE A 80 -2.61 -10.41 -1.77
CA ILE A 80 -1.78 -11.55 -1.36
C ILE A 80 -0.92 -11.27 -0.13
N GLN A 81 -0.82 -10.00 0.30
CA GLN A 81 -0.20 -9.62 1.57
C GLN A 81 -0.77 -8.28 2.06
N ILE A 82 -0.88 -8.13 3.38
CA ILE A 82 -1.03 -6.83 4.03
C ILE A 82 0.11 -6.67 5.04
N GLY A 83 0.85 -5.57 4.91
CA GLY A 83 1.86 -5.13 5.87
C GLY A 83 1.44 -3.81 6.51
N ALA A 84 1.56 -3.67 7.83
CA ALA A 84 1.22 -2.43 8.51
C ALA A 84 1.96 -2.21 9.84
N VAL A 85 2.12 -0.94 10.20
CA VAL A 85 2.73 -0.50 11.47
C VAL A 85 1.97 0.70 12.06
N ARG A 86 1.88 0.77 13.39
CA ARG A 86 1.26 1.91 14.07
C ARG A 86 2.29 2.96 14.47
N ILE A 87 1.91 4.22 14.29
CA ILE A 87 2.65 5.38 14.79
C ILE A 87 1.75 6.13 15.75
N VAL A 88 2.23 6.31 16.99
CA VAL A 88 1.50 6.98 18.07
C VAL A 88 2.41 8.03 18.67
N ASN A 89 1.92 9.28 18.76
CA ASN A 89 2.70 10.43 19.24
C ASN A 89 4.07 10.57 18.51
N GLY A 90 4.05 10.36 17.19
CA GLY A 90 5.24 10.43 16.34
C GLY A 90 6.26 9.31 16.56
N ARG A 91 5.89 8.22 17.25
CA ARG A 91 6.77 7.07 17.51
C ARG A 91 6.24 5.80 16.86
N LEU A 92 7.12 5.10 16.15
CA LEU A 92 6.85 3.78 15.57
C LEU A 92 6.75 2.73 16.68
N LEU A 93 5.60 2.06 16.77
CA LEU A 93 5.39 0.93 17.68
C LEU A 93 5.87 -0.37 17.02
N ARG A 94 7.19 -0.61 17.02
CA ARG A 94 7.79 -1.76 16.31
C ARG A 94 7.28 -3.14 16.77
N ALA A 95 6.81 -3.25 18.00
CA ALA A 95 6.24 -4.49 18.54
C ALA A 95 4.79 -4.72 18.10
N GLU A 96 4.15 -3.70 17.52
CA GLU A 96 2.81 -3.75 16.96
C GLU A 96 2.94 -3.61 15.44
N SER A 97 3.41 -4.68 14.78
CA SER A 97 3.34 -4.82 13.33
C SER A 97 2.29 -5.84 12.95
N PHE A 98 1.63 -5.61 11.81
CA PHE A 98 0.74 -6.54 11.17
C PHE A 98 1.40 -7.00 9.88
N GLU A 99 1.73 -8.29 9.78
CA GLU A 99 2.32 -8.87 8.58
C GLU A 99 1.59 -10.18 8.28
N GLN A 100 0.76 -10.18 7.24
CA GLN A 100 -0.08 -11.33 6.92
C GLN A 100 -0.08 -11.60 5.42
N LEU A 101 0.38 -12.79 5.04
CA LEU A 101 0.14 -13.33 3.70
C LEU A 101 -1.33 -13.77 3.57
N VAL A 102 -1.88 -13.64 2.38
CA VAL A 102 -3.28 -13.94 2.11
C VAL A 102 -3.36 -14.99 1.02
N ASP A 103 -4.17 -16.03 1.22
CA ASP A 103 -4.51 -16.95 0.13
C ASP A 103 -5.52 -16.25 -0.81
N PRO A 104 -5.13 -15.89 -2.05
CA PRO A 104 -6.02 -15.20 -2.97
C PRO A 104 -7.04 -16.14 -3.63
N ARG A 105 -6.96 -17.46 -3.37
CA ARG A 105 -7.75 -18.52 -4.02
C ARG A 105 -7.66 -18.49 -5.54
N ARG A 106 -6.52 -18.05 -6.06
CA ARG A 106 -6.18 -17.98 -7.49
C ARG A 106 -4.67 -18.07 -7.72
N THR A 107 -4.28 -18.27 -8.97
CA THR A 107 -2.87 -18.25 -9.37
C THR A 107 -2.28 -16.85 -9.27
N ILE A 108 -1.07 -16.75 -8.69
CA ILE A 108 -0.25 -15.54 -8.70
C ILE A 108 0.49 -15.47 -10.05
N PRO A 109 0.30 -14.41 -10.87
CA PRO A 109 1.03 -14.24 -12.12
C PRO A 109 2.54 -14.14 -11.91
N ALA A 110 3.30 -14.85 -12.75
CA ALA A 110 4.77 -14.89 -12.65
C ALA A 110 5.44 -13.51 -12.80
N ALA A 111 4.79 -12.57 -13.48
CA ALA A 111 5.30 -11.22 -13.69
C ALA A 111 5.42 -10.39 -12.40
N GLY A 112 4.58 -10.65 -11.39
CA GLY A 112 4.61 -9.93 -10.11
C GLY A 112 5.69 -10.45 -9.16
N ILE A 113 6.06 -11.73 -9.26
CA ILE A 113 6.96 -12.40 -8.31
C ILE A 113 8.34 -11.71 -8.21
N PRO A 114 9.00 -11.26 -9.30
CA PRO A 114 10.27 -10.54 -9.18
C PRO A 114 10.16 -9.17 -8.48
N ILE A 115 8.95 -8.61 -8.41
CA ILE A 115 8.68 -7.29 -7.82
C ILE A 115 8.46 -7.43 -6.32
N HIS A 116 7.47 -8.23 -5.90
CA HIS A 116 7.06 -8.36 -4.50
C HIS A 116 7.67 -9.59 -3.79
N GLY A 117 8.30 -10.52 -4.52
CA GLY A 117 9.01 -11.68 -3.96
C GLY A 117 8.13 -12.83 -3.43
N ILE A 118 6.81 -12.69 -3.46
CA ILE A 118 5.84 -13.68 -2.94
C ILE A 118 5.63 -14.78 -3.97
N ARG A 119 6.01 -16.01 -3.61
CA ARG A 119 5.83 -17.19 -4.48
C ARG A 119 4.51 -17.91 -4.16
N PRO A 120 3.91 -18.63 -5.13
CA PRO A 120 2.63 -19.32 -4.92
C PRO A 120 2.60 -20.23 -3.69
N GLU A 121 3.68 -20.94 -3.40
CA GLU A 121 3.80 -21.82 -2.25
C GLU A 121 3.76 -21.09 -0.89
N MET A 122 4.05 -19.79 -0.84
CA MET A 122 4.03 -19.01 0.39
C MET A 122 2.61 -18.67 0.85
N VAL A 123 1.66 -18.61 -0.09
CA VAL A 123 0.25 -18.28 0.20
C VAL A 123 -0.61 -19.51 0.42
N VAL A 124 -0.12 -20.72 0.11
CA VAL A 124 -0.87 -21.96 0.33
C VAL A 124 -1.05 -22.19 1.83
N GLY A 125 -2.32 -22.34 2.23
CA GLY A 125 -2.69 -22.57 3.64
C GLY A 125 -2.71 -21.32 4.51
N GLN A 126 -2.42 -20.15 3.92
CA GLN A 126 -2.62 -18.86 4.58
C GLN A 126 -4.12 -18.55 4.73
N PRO A 127 -4.51 -17.70 5.68
CA PRO A 127 -5.89 -17.24 5.77
C PRO A 127 -6.30 -16.49 4.50
N THR A 128 -7.57 -16.63 4.13
CA THR A 128 -8.19 -15.88 3.04
C THR A 128 -8.58 -14.48 3.50
N ILE A 129 -8.84 -13.59 2.54
CA ILE A 129 -9.12 -12.17 2.83
C ILE A 129 -10.31 -11.94 3.75
N ASP A 130 -11.30 -12.84 3.78
CA ASP A 130 -12.45 -12.80 4.70
C ASP A 130 -12.08 -12.98 6.18
N ARG A 131 -10.87 -13.45 6.47
CA ARG A 131 -10.31 -13.50 7.83
C ARG A 131 -9.31 -12.38 8.08
N VAL A 132 -8.52 -12.05 7.07
CA VAL A 132 -7.43 -11.09 7.20
C VAL A 132 -7.95 -9.65 7.26
N LEU A 133 -8.94 -9.30 6.43
CA LEU A 133 -9.48 -7.94 6.38
C LEU A 133 -10.17 -7.52 7.70
N PRO A 134 -11.03 -8.33 8.34
CA PRO A 134 -11.54 -8.00 9.68
C PRO A 134 -10.42 -7.81 10.73
N ALA A 135 -9.40 -8.66 10.69
CA ALA A 135 -8.27 -8.56 11.63
C ALA A 135 -7.45 -7.28 11.40
N PHE A 136 -7.21 -6.91 10.13
CA PHE A 136 -6.55 -5.65 9.77
C PHE A 136 -7.38 -4.44 10.18
N HIS A 137 -8.69 -4.47 9.94
CA HIS A 137 -9.61 -3.42 10.37
C HIS A 137 -9.57 -3.21 11.89
N ASP A 138 -9.60 -4.29 12.68
CA ASP A 138 -9.48 -4.20 14.13
C ASP A 138 -8.12 -3.65 14.58
N TYR A 139 -7.04 -4.05 13.89
CA TYR A 139 -5.70 -3.52 14.14
C TYR A 139 -5.59 -2.01 13.84
N ALA A 140 -6.20 -1.55 12.75
CA ALA A 140 -6.17 -0.16 12.29
C ALA A 140 -7.22 0.75 12.98
N ARG A 141 -8.06 0.19 13.86
CA ARG A 141 -9.10 0.92 14.57
C ARG A 141 -8.56 2.15 15.28
N ASP A 142 -9.35 3.23 15.25
CA ASP A 142 -9.06 4.53 15.88
C ASP A 142 -7.75 5.18 15.39
N THR A 143 -7.32 4.86 14.16
CA THR A 143 -6.16 5.48 13.53
C THR A 143 -6.49 6.06 12.16
N VAL A 144 -5.73 7.06 11.74
CA VAL A 144 -5.75 7.52 10.34
C VAL A 144 -4.95 6.52 9.50
N LEU A 145 -5.54 6.02 8.40
CA LEU A 145 -4.83 5.17 7.46
C LEU A 145 -3.89 6.00 6.58
N VAL A 146 -2.66 5.51 6.40
CA VAL A 146 -1.63 6.16 5.59
C VAL A 146 -1.00 5.12 4.67
N ALA A 147 -0.95 5.41 3.38
CA ALA A 147 -0.30 4.55 2.38
C ALA A 147 0.29 5.39 1.24
N HIS A 148 1.27 4.84 0.53
CA HIS A 148 1.83 5.48 -0.65
C HIS A 148 0.94 5.15 -1.86
N ASN A 149 0.32 6.16 -2.47
CA ASN A 149 -0.77 5.97 -3.45
C ASN A 149 -1.99 5.26 -2.84
N ALA A 150 -2.43 5.74 -1.67
CA ALA A 150 -3.49 5.13 -0.87
C ALA A 150 -4.76 4.79 -1.66
N ALA A 151 -5.11 5.56 -2.69
CA ALA A 151 -6.29 5.29 -3.51
C ALA A 151 -6.30 3.89 -4.14
N PHE A 152 -5.13 3.33 -4.51
CA PHE A 152 -5.02 1.96 -4.99
C PHE A 152 -5.33 0.94 -3.90
N ASP A 153 -4.66 1.05 -2.75
CA ASP A 153 -4.81 0.10 -1.64
C ASP A 153 -6.24 0.14 -1.11
N MET A 154 -6.79 1.34 -0.93
CA MET A 154 -8.16 1.55 -0.53
C MET A 154 -9.15 0.95 -1.53
N ARG A 155 -8.88 1.01 -2.85
CA ARG A 155 -9.75 0.39 -3.85
C ARG A 155 -9.82 -1.13 -3.69
N PHE A 156 -8.70 -1.78 -3.38
CA PHE A 156 -8.68 -3.21 -3.05
C PHE A 156 -9.48 -3.49 -1.77
N LEU A 157 -9.24 -2.74 -0.70
CA LEU A 157 -9.96 -2.91 0.56
C LEU A 157 -11.48 -2.75 0.38
N GLN A 158 -11.95 -1.68 -0.27
CA GLN A 158 -13.37 -1.41 -0.49
C GLN A 158 -14.11 -2.51 -1.27
N LEU A 159 -13.46 -3.11 -2.26
CA LEU A 159 -14.07 -4.21 -3.02
C LEU A 159 -14.17 -5.49 -2.20
N GLU A 160 -13.23 -5.73 -1.30
CA GLU A 160 -13.25 -6.88 -0.39
C GLU A 160 -14.15 -6.63 0.84
N GLU A 161 -14.33 -5.39 1.28
CA GLU A 161 -15.29 -4.96 2.31
C GLU A 161 -16.72 -5.35 1.92
N ALA A 162 -17.11 -5.10 0.67
CA ALA A 162 -18.42 -5.49 0.14
C ALA A 162 -18.68 -7.01 0.24
N ALA A 163 -17.62 -7.82 0.15
CA ALA A 163 -17.71 -9.27 0.25
C ALA A 163 -17.66 -9.79 1.70
N THR A 164 -17.12 -9.00 2.64
CA THR A 164 -16.85 -9.42 4.02
C THR A 164 -17.77 -8.77 5.05
N GLY A 165 -18.48 -7.70 4.68
CA GLY A 165 -19.40 -6.96 5.56
C GLY A 165 -18.69 -6.05 6.58
N VAL A 166 -17.39 -5.84 6.42
CA VAL A 166 -16.59 -4.88 7.22
C VAL A 166 -16.73 -3.49 6.60
N ARG A 167 -16.81 -2.43 7.42
CA ARG A 167 -16.90 -1.03 7.00
C ARG A 167 -16.18 -0.12 7.98
#